data_AF-A0A920LDS2-F1
#
_entry.id   AF-A0A920LDS2-F1
#
_cell.length_a   1.000
_cell.length_b   1.000
_cell.length_c   1.000
_cell.angle_alpha   90.00
_cell.angle_beta   90.00
_cell.angle_gamma   90.00
#
_symmetry.space_group_name_H-M   'P 1'
#
loop_
_entity.id
_entity.type
_entity.pdbx_description
1 polymer ?
#
loop_
_entity_poly.entity_id
_entity_poly.type
_entity_poly.pdbx_seq_one_letter_code
_entity_poly.pdbx_strand_id
1 'polypeptide(L)'
;MKDYIETTKNEFSYEVENIIYEEEWTGFHIKMISGEWLDKKKVKDVEWSHYVDIVIPKETLTETAIMFIDGGVKDETYFRLDSYLWVML
;
A
#
# COMPACT_ATOMS: atom_id res chain seq x y z
N MET A 1 -17.16 17.24 3.04
CA MET A 1 -15.88 16.59 2.69
C MET A 1 -14.72 17.11 3.54
N LYS A 2 -14.50 18.43 3.64
CA LYS A 2 -13.50 19.00 4.57
C LYS A 2 -13.70 18.56 6.03
N ASP A 3 -14.93 18.69 6.52
CA ASP A 3 -15.25 18.31 7.91
C ASP A 3 -14.96 16.83 8.17
N TYR A 4 -15.35 15.95 7.24
CA TYR A 4 -15.05 14.51 7.32
C TYR A 4 -13.54 14.25 7.43
N ILE A 5 -12.74 14.82 6.51
CA ILE A 5 -11.28 14.68 6.50
C ILE A 5 -10.66 15.16 7.80
N GLU A 6 -11.13 16.28 8.35
CA GLU A 6 -10.59 16.83 9.60
C GLU A 6 -10.96 15.95 10.80
N THR A 7 -12.20 15.45 10.84
CA THR A 7 -12.67 14.59 11.94
C THR A 7 -12.03 13.21 11.95
N THR A 8 -11.71 12.64 10.79
CA THR A 8 -11.14 11.29 10.67
C THR A 8 -9.63 11.30 10.42
N LYS A 9 -8.98 12.47 10.45
CA LYS A 9 -7.55 12.63 10.13
C LYS A 9 -6.63 11.69 10.91
N ASN A 10 -6.98 11.42 12.17
CA ASN A 10 -6.19 10.57 13.06
C ASN A 10 -6.46 9.07 12.86
N GLU A 11 -7.44 8.70 12.04
CA GLU A 11 -7.75 7.32 11.69
C GLU A 11 -6.92 6.83 10.50
N PHE A 12 -6.24 7.75 9.79
CA PHE A 12 -5.36 7.43 8.67
C PHE A 12 -3.90 7.39 9.13
N SER A 13 -3.20 6.33 8.78
CA SER A 13 -1.76 6.20 9.01
C SER A 13 -1.13 5.32 7.95
N TYR A 14 0.19 5.36 7.84
CA TYR A 14 0.94 4.38 7.06
C TYR A 14 2.24 4.04 7.76
N GLU A 15 2.73 2.84 7.49
CA GLU A 15 4.01 2.32 7.97
C GLU A 15 4.74 1.65 6.80
N VAL A 16 6.02 1.98 6.63
CA VAL A 16 6.88 1.26 5.70
C VAL A 16 7.41 0.03 6.44
N GLU A 17 6.83 -1.13 6.15
CA GLU A 17 7.17 -2.38 6.85
C GLU A 17 8.45 -3.01 6.30
N ASN A 18 8.76 -2.79 5.02
CA ASN A 18 9.97 -3.31 4.39
C ASN A 18 10.47 -2.38 3.27
N ILE A 19 11.80 -2.34 3.10
CA ILE A 19 12.48 -1.67 1.99
C ILE A 19 13.43 -2.67 1.34
N ILE A 20 13.31 -2.84 0.02
CA ILE A 20 14.16 -3.71 -0.78
C ILE A 20 15.09 -2.82 -1.61
N TYR A 21 16.39 -3.04 -1.50
CA TYR A 21 17.39 -2.31 -2.28
C TYR A 21 17.99 -3.23 -3.33
N GLU A 22 17.79 -2.89 -4.59
CA GLU A 22 18.39 -3.57 -5.73
C GLU A 22 19.31 -2.62 -6.51
N GLU A 23 20.07 -3.19 -7.45
CA GLU A 23 21.01 -2.43 -8.26
C GLU A 23 20.30 -1.39 -9.14
N GLU A 24 19.11 -1.67 -9.65
CA GLU A 24 18.40 -0.81 -10.61
C GLU A 24 17.16 -0.12 -10.03
N TRP A 25 16.70 -0.53 -8.85
CA TRP A 25 15.45 -0.02 -8.26
C TRP A 25 15.42 -0.16 -6.74
N THR A 26 14.46 0.52 -6.11
CA THR A 26 14.16 0.41 -4.67
C THR A 26 12.68 0.11 -4.49
N GLY A 27 12.38 -0.93 -3.72
CA GLY A 27 11.03 -1.38 -3.39
C GLY A 27 10.62 -0.93 -1.99
N PHE A 28 9.35 -0.57 -1.83
CA PHE A 28 8.75 -0.23 -0.54
C PHE A 28 7.48 -1.06 -0.35
N HIS A 29 7.44 -1.83 0.73
CA HIS A 29 6.22 -2.51 1.18
C HIS A 29 5.59 -1.66 2.29
N ILE A 30 4.40 -1.14 2.03
CA ILE A 30 3.75 -0.16 2.89
C ILE A 30 2.41 -0.71 3.36
N LYS A 31 2.20 -0.72 4.68
CA LYS A 31 0.88 -0.92 5.26
C LYS A 31 0.21 0.43 5.45
N MET A 32 -0.98 0.60 4.89
CA MET A 32 -1.77 1.83 4.99
C MET A 32 -3.06 1.56 5.74
N ILE A 33 -3.29 2.27 6.84
CA ILE A 33 -4.57 2.29 7.55
C ILE A 33 -5.44 3.38 6.93
N SER A 34 -6.59 2.96 6.41
CA SER A 34 -7.57 3.81 5.72
C SER A 34 -8.77 4.18 6.60
N GLY A 35 -8.63 4.00 7.91
CA GLY A 35 -9.65 4.29 8.92
C GLY A 35 -10.37 3.05 9.43
N GLU A 36 -11.55 3.27 10.01
CA GLU A 36 -12.38 2.19 10.53
C GLU A 36 -13.52 1.81 9.55
N TRP A 37 -13.64 0.51 9.28
CA TRP A 37 -14.76 -0.11 8.58
C TRP A 37 -15.81 -0.62 9.56
N LEU A 38 -16.98 0.04 9.55
CA LEU A 38 -18.12 -0.28 10.41
C LEU A 38 -17.78 -0.28 11.91
N ASP A 39 -18.76 -0.66 12.74
CA ASP A 39 -18.60 -0.76 14.18
C ASP A 39 -18.34 -2.21 14.64
N LYS A 40 -17.74 -2.35 15.82
CA LYS A 40 -17.41 -3.65 16.45
C LYS A 40 -18.63 -4.55 16.73
N LYS A 41 -19.86 -4.04 16.61
CA LYS A 41 -21.08 -4.86 16.73
C LYS A 41 -21.40 -5.58 15.43
N LYS A 42 -20.89 -5.09 14.28
CA LYS A 42 -21.11 -5.66 12.95
C LYS A 42 -19.95 -6.48 12.44
N VAL A 43 -18.72 -6.07 12.74
CA VAL A 43 -17.51 -6.73 12.27
C VAL A 43 -16.53 -6.96 13.41
N LYS A 44 -15.75 -8.03 13.30
CA LYS A 44 -14.72 -8.36 14.31
C LYS A 44 -13.54 -7.40 14.21
N ASP A 45 -13.06 -7.18 13.00
CA ASP A 45 -11.93 -6.30 12.69
C ASP A 45 -12.49 -5.03 12.05
N VAL A 46 -12.36 -3.91 12.76
CA VAL A 46 -12.81 -2.59 12.28
C VAL A 46 -11.68 -1.86 11.56
N GLU A 47 -10.41 -2.21 11.75
CA GLU A 47 -9.32 -1.58 11.03
C GLU A 47 -9.40 -1.93 9.54
N TRP A 48 -9.55 -0.92 8.69
CA TRP A 48 -9.50 -1.08 7.25
C TRP A 48 -8.11 -0.72 6.76
N SER A 49 -7.39 -1.68 6.19
CA SER A 49 -6.02 -1.49 5.73
C SER A 49 -5.79 -2.03 4.33
N HIS A 50 -4.77 -1.49 3.69
CA HIS A 50 -4.28 -1.89 2.39
C HIS A 50 -2.77 -2.08 2.45
N TYR A 51 -2.29 -3.11 1.78
CA TYR A 51 -0.87 -3.23 1.44
C TYR A 51 -0.61 -2.58 0.09
N VAL A 52 0.45 -1.80 0.01
CA VAL A 52 0.88 -1.10 -1.20
C VAL A 52 2.37 -1.35 -1.41
N ASP A 53 2.68 -1.95 -2.55
CA ASP A 53 4.05 -2.09 -3.04
C ASP A 53 4.37 -0.97 -4.03
N ILE A 54 5.46 -0.27 -3.80
CA ILE A 54 5.97 0.77 -4.70
C ILE A 54 7.36 0.37 -5.15
N VAL A 55 7.57 0.31 -6.47
CA VAL A 55 8.90 0.16 -7.08
C VAL A 55 9.31 1.50 -7.67
N ILE A 56 10.45 2.02 -7.25
CA ILE A 56 11.05 3.24 -7.77
C ILE A 56 12.35 2.85 -8.50
N PRO A 57 12.38 2.87 -9.84
CA PRO A 57 13.60 2.71 -10.62
C PRO A 57 14.58 3.85 -10.35
N LYS A 58 15.89 3.58 -10.46
CA LYS A 58 16.93 4.62 -10.37
C LYS A 58 16.87 5.60 -11.54
N GLU A 59 16.51 5.10 -12.72
CA GLU A 59 16.29 5.87 -13.92
C GLU A 59 14.88 5.62 -14.47
N THR A 60 14.17 6.68 -14.82
CA THR A 60 12.79 6.60 -15.33
C THR A 60 12.71 7.10 -16.77
N LEU A 61 12.12 6.29 -17.66
CA LEU A 61 11.84 6.71 -19.04
C LEU A 61 10.61 7.63 -19.16
N THR A 62 9.77 7.66 -18.13
CA THR A 62 8.51 8.41 -18.08
C THR A 62 8.18 8.82 -16.64
N GLU A 63 7.42 9.91 -16.48
CA GLU A 63 6.85 10.35 -15.20
C GLU A 63 5.50 9.67 -14.90
N THR A 64 5.04 8.78 -15.78
CA THR A 64 3.77 8.07 -15.61
C THR A 64 3.97 6.78 -14.82
N ALA A 65 3.29 6.66 -13.68
CA ALA A 65 3.23 5.42 -12.91
C ALA A 65 2.14 4.47 -13.42
N ILE A 66 2.38 3.17 -13.28
CA ILE A 66 1.38 2.11 -13.50
C ILE A 66 0.91 1.61 -12.13
N MET A 67 -0.40 1.44 -11.97
CA MET A 67 -1.01 0.93 -10.74
C MET A 67 -1.77 -0.35 -11.04
N PHE A 68 -1.49 -1.39 -10.25
CA PHE A 68 -2.23 -2.65 -10.26
C PHE A 68 -3.00 -2.76 -8.95
N ILE A 69 -4.27 -3.15 -9.02
CA ILE A 69 -5.13 -3.39 -7.87
C ILE A 69 -5.56 -4.85 -7.91
N ASP A 70 -5.14 -5.61 -6.91
CA ASP A 70 -5.52 -7.01 -6.74
C ASP A 70 -6.65 -7.15 -5.72
N GLY A 71 -7.26 -8.34 -5.61
CA GLY A 71 -8.30 -8.65 -4.63
C GLY A 71 -7.84 -8.60 -3.17
N GLY A 72 -6.52 -8.60 -2.94
CA GLY A 72 -5.91 -8.53 -1.61
C GLY A 72 -6.09 -9.79 -0.77
N VAL A 73 -5.26 -9.91 0.26
CA VAL A 73 -5.42 -10.91 1.33
C VAL A 73 -5.19 -10.23 2.67
N LYS A 74 -5.82 -10.73 3.74
CA LYS A 74 -5.71 -10.11 5.06
C LYS A 74 -4.29 -10.16 5.61
N ASP A 75 -3.61 -11.28 5.40
CA ASP A 75 -2.28 -11.54 5.93
C ASP A 75 -1.28 -11.51 4.75
N GLU A 76 -1.05 -10.34 4.17
CA GLU A 76 -0.01 -10.14 3.16
C GLU A 76 1.30 -9.80 3.86
N THR A 77 2.30 -10.67 3.70
CA THR A 77 3.62 -10.53 4.34
C THR A 77 4.75 -10.54 3.32
N TYR A 78 4.44 -10.37 2.03
CA TYR A 78 5.39 -10.53 0.95
C TYR A 78 5.24 -9.40 -0.08
N PHE A 79 6.35 -9.07 -0.75
CA PHE A 79 6.38 -8.08 -1.80
C PHE A 79 5.83 -8.68 -3.10
N ARG A 80 4.64 -8.25 -3.51
CA ARG A 80 3.85 -8.84 -4.60
C ARG A 80 4.43 -8.50 -5.97
N LEU A 81 5.02 -7.32 -6.12
CA LEU A 81 5.59 -6.89 -7.40
C LEU A 81 6.84 -7.70 -7.82
N ASP A 82 7.49 -8.43 -6.91
CA ASP A 82 8.61 -9.32 -7.25
C ASP A 82 8.20 -10.39 -8.28
N SER A 83 6.94 -10.84 -8.24
CA SER A 83 6.38 -11.80 -9.19
C SER A 83 6.16 -11.24 -10.60
N TYR A 84 6.14 -9.91 -10.75
CA TYR A 84 5.83 -9.21 -12.01
C TYR A 84 7.00 -8.39 -12.54
N LEU A 85 8.11 -8.31 -11.80
CA LEU A 85 9.23 -7.43 -12.10
C LEU A 85 9.87 -7.76 -13.46
N TRP A 86 9.92 -9.03 -13.84
CA TRP A 86 10.37 -9.51 -15.17
C TRP A 86 9.51 -9.03 -16.34
N VAL A 87 8.29 -8.53 -16.08
CA VAL A 87 7.37 -8.01 -17.10
C VAL A 87 7.43 -6.48 -17.18
N MET A 88 7.99 -5.82 -16.16
CA MET A 88 7.99 -4.36 -16.01
C MET A 88 9.34 -3.70 -16.31
N LEU A 89 10.42 -4.49 -16.38
CA LEU A 89 11.77 -4.09 -16.85
C LEU A 89 12.04 -4.69 -18.23
#